data_AF-A0A535DFP3-F1
#
_entry.id   AF-A0A535DFP3-F1
#
_cell.length_a   1.000
_cell.length_b   1.000
_cell.length_c   1.000
_cell.angle_alpha   90.00
_cell.angle_beta   90.00
_cell.angle_gamma   90.00
#
_symmetry.space_group_name_H-M   'P 1'
#
loop_
_entity.id
_entity.type
_entity.pdbx_description
1 polymer ?
#
loop_
_entity_poly.entity_id
_entity_poly.type
_entity_poly.pdbx_seq_one_letter_code
_entity_poly.pdbx_strand_id
1 'polypeptide(L)'
;MSPALHDLLGRARVFDLEQSRFAGAPSHPAHAPGFNYFLHRHHARGAPEARTSASGLVVMPEHSGTHIDALAHQAENMILHGGVHIDSGVQTSVGFRVHGIDTLAPLVCRGVLLDVARGQLLPPDHAITRQELEQAASLEGLEIRAGDVV
;
A
#
# COMPACT_ATOMS: atom_id res chain seq x y z
N MET A 1 27.53 15.42 -10.33
CA MET A 1 27.19 14.02 -9.99
C MET A 1 25.97 14.07 -9.08
N SER A 2 24.90 13.33 -9.38
CA SER A 2 23.78 13.22 -8.44
C SER A 2 24.32 12.73 -7.09
N PRO A 3 23.94 13.33 -5.94
CA PRO A 3 24.30 12.77 -4.64
C PRO A 3 23.90 11.30 -4.60
N ALA A 4 24.74 10.44 -4.02
CA ALA A 4 24.34 9.06 -3.79
C ALA A 4 23.05 9.07 -2.95
N LEU A 5 22.07 8.22 -3.29
CA LEU A 5 20.76 8.16 -2.61
C LEU A 5 20.90 8.12 -1.08
N HIS A 6 21.91 7.42 -0.58
CA HIS A 6 22.29 7.36 0.83
C HIS A 6 22.50 8.74 1.48
N ASP A 7 23.21 9.66 0.82
CA ASP A 7 23.52 10.99 1.38
C ASP A 7 22.31 11.93 1.36
N LEU A 8 21.36 11.65 0.48
CA LEU A 8 20.08 12.34 0.38
C LEU A 8 19.16 11.87 1.51
N LEU A 9 19.07 10.55 1.71
CA LEU A 9 18.32 9.95 2.82
C LEU A 9 18.88 10.32 4.18
N GLY A 10 20.22 10.38 4.33
CA GLY A 10 20.87 10.74 5.60
C GLY A 10 20.58 12.17 6.08
N ARG A 11 20.09 13.04 5.20
CA ARG A 11 19.69 14.42 5.52
C ARG A 11 18.20 14.68 5.36
N ALA A 12 17.44 13.70 4.87
CA ALA A 12 16.02 13.85 4.62
C ALA A 12 15.24 13.84 5.94
N ARG A 13 14.13 14.57 5.95
CA ARG A 13 13.07 14.33 6.93
C ARG A 13 12.25 13.16 6.44
N VAL A 14 12.16 12.11 7.26
CA VAL A 14 11.41 10.90 6.93
C VAL A 14 10.02 10.99 7.55
N PHE A 15 9.01 10.69 6.74
CA PHE A 15 7.62 10.54 7.16
C PHE A 15 7.19 9.11 6.91
N ASP A 16 6.64 8.46 7.93
CA ASP A 16 5.98 7.17 7.78
C ASP A 16 4.53 7.41 7.32
N LEU A 17 4.15 6.80 6.20
CA LEU A 17 2.81 6.90 5.61
C LEU A 17 1.95 5.66 5.95
N GLU A 18 2.52 4.67 6.64
CA GLU A 18 1.79 3.51 7.12
C GLU A 18 0.80 3.90 8.23
N GLN A 19 -0.44 3.43 8.12
CA GLN A 19 -1.40 3.53 9.21
C GLN A 19 -1.26 2.33 10.16
N SER A 20 -1.43 2.57 11.46
CA SER A 20 -1.39 1.49 12.45
C SER A 20 -2.42 0.40 12.15
N ARG A 21 -1.99 -0.85 12.16
CA ARG A 21 -2.84 -2.02 11.91
C ARG A 21 -3.32 -2.62 13.23
N PHE A 22 -4.63 -2.72 13.40
CA PHE A 22 -5.25 -3.31 14.58
C PHE A 22 -6.62 -3.88 14.24
N ALA A 23 -7.13 -4.77 15.11
CA ALA A 23 -8.48 -5.32 14.96
C ALA A 23 -9.53 -4.20 15.07
N GLY A 24 -10.35 -4.03 14.03
CA GLY A 24 -11.32 -2.95 13.95
C GLY A 24 -10.81 -1.67 13.28
N ALA A 25 -9.58 -1.65 12.77
CA ALA A 25 -9.12 -0.57 11.90
C ALA A 25 -10.04 -0.43 10.66
N PRO A 26 -10.19 0.79 10.11
CA PRO A 26 -11.01 1.02 8.93
C PRO A 26 -10.65 0.06 7.79
N SER A 27 -11.65 -0.62 7.26
CA SER A 27 -11.52 -1.53 6.11
C SER A 27 -12.81 -1.53 5.32
N HIS A 28 -12.72 -1.78 4.02
CA HIS A 28 -13.91 -1.94 3.20
C HIS A 28 -14.66 -3.22 3.64
N PRO A 29 -16.01 -3.21 3.78
CA PRO A 29 -16.75 -4.36 4.26
C PRO A 29 -16.54 -5.66 3.48
N ALA A 30 -16.27 -5.57 2.17
CA ALA A 30 -15.97 -6.73 1.32
C ALA A 30 -14.59 -7.38 1.58
N HIS A 31 -13.73 -6.71 2.35
CA HIS A 31 -12.41 -7.21 2.74
C HIS A 31 -12.41 -7.72 4.19
N ALA A 32 -13.56 -8.16 4.71
CA ALA A 32 -13.59 -8.87 5.97
C ALA A 32 -13.00 -10.30 5.82
N PRO A 33 -12.25 -10.81 6.80
CA PRO A 33 -11.88 -10.17 8.07
C PRO A 33 -10.78 -9.10 7.86
N GLY A 34 -10.73 -8.06 8.70
CA GLY A 34 -9.63 -7.09 8.68
C GLY A 34 -8.31 -7.64 9.26
N PHE A 35 -7.49 -6.76 9.84
CA PHE A 35 -6.22 -7.16 10.47
C PHE A 35 -6.43 -7.88 11.81
N ASN A 36 -5.98 -9.14 11.90
CA ASN A 36 -6.05 -9.92 13.13
C ASN A 36 -4.67 -10.46 13.50
N TYR A 37 -4.24 -10.20 14.73
CA TYR A 37 -2.99 -10.69 15.29
C TYR A 37 -3.25 -11.62 16.46
N PHE A 38 -2.63 -12.79 16.44
CA PHE A 38 -2.70 -13.79 17.49
C PHE A 38 -1.30 -14.04 18.03
N LEU A 39 -1.06 -13.72 19.30
CA LEU A 39 0.21 -14.05 19.93
C LEU A 39 0.23 -15.56 20.24
N HIS A 40 0.91 -16.33 19.39
CA HIS A 40 0.95 -17.79 19.47
C HIS A 40 1.90 -18.28 20.57
N ARG A 41 3.09 -17.69 20.66
CA ARG A 41 4.12 -18.03 21.64
C ARG A 41 4.42 -16.81 22.50
N HIS A 42 4.52 -17.04 23.80
CA HIS A 42 4.86 -16.02 24.78
C HIS A 42 6.25 -16.29 25.38
N HIS A 43 6.88 -15.23 25.88
CA HIS A 43 8.04 -15.38 26.73
C HIS A 43 7.67 -16.17 27.98
N ALA A 44 8.44 -17.21 28.29
CA ALA A 44 8.26 -18.04 29.48
C ALA A 44 9.62 -18.39 30.08
N ARG A 45 9.67 -18.44 31.41
CA ARG A 45 10.84 -18.95 32.14
C ARG A 45 10.77 -20.48 32.20
N GLY A 46 11.93 -21.14 32.34
CA GLY A 46 12.00 -22.59 32.53
C GLY A 46 12.65 -23.38 31.38
N ALA A 47 13.05 -22.71 30.30
CA ALA A 47 13.99 -23.30 29.36
C ALA A 47 15.41 -23.32 29.98
N PRO A 48 16.29 -24.27 29.58
CA PRO A 48 17.66 -24.34 30.06
C PRO A 48 18.51 -23.12 29.70
N GLU A 49 18.08 -22.35 28.70
CA GLU A 49 18.73 -21.11 28.27
C GLU A 49 18.07 -19.86 28.89
N ALA A 50 18.87 -18.82 29.12
CA ALA A 50 18.37 -17.53 29.61
C ALA A 50 17.54 -16.78 28.56
N ARG A 51 17.72 -17.11 27.27
CA ARG A 51 17.00 -16.49 26.16
C ARG A 51 15.55 -16.96 26.14
N THR A 52 14.63 -16.03 25.92
CA THR A 52 13.21 -16.32 25.71
C THR A 52 12.73 -15.64 24.43
N SER A 53 11.68 -16.16 23.81
CA SER A 53 11.14 -15.62 22.56
C SER A 53 9.61 -15.72 22.53
N ALA A 54 9.01 -14.79 21.78
CA ALA A 54 7.60 -14.75 21.45
C ALA A 54 7.42 -14.69 19.93
N SER A 55 6.31 -15.19 19.44
CA SER A 55 5.97 -15.17 18.01
C SER A 55 4.47 -15.18 17.84
N GLY A 56 3.97 -14.39 16.89
CA GLY A 56 2.55 -14.34 16.57
C GLY A 56 2.24 -14.79 15.16
N LEU A 57 0.93 -14.88 14.89
CA LEU A 57 0.34 -15.12 13.59
C LEU A 57 -0.45 -13.88 13.19
N VAL A 58 -0.35 -13.50 11.92
CA VAL A 58 -1.17 -12.46 11.32
C VAL A 58 -2.10 -13.12 10.31
N VAL A 59 -3.39 -12.80 10.41
CA VAL A 59 -4.39 -13.15 9.41
C VAL A 59 -5.00 -11.85 8.91
N MET A 60 -4.79 -11.56 7.64
CA MET A 60 -5.32 -10.38 6.97
C MET A 60 -5.45 -10.65 5.46
N PRO A 61 -6.47 -10.11 4.78
CA PRO A 61 -6.49 -10.01 3.33
C PRO A 61 -5.47 -8.97 2.85
N GLU A 62 -5.05 -9.08 1.59
CA GLU A 62 -4.06 -8.18 0.99
C GLU A 62 -4.50 -6.70 0.97
N HIS A 63 -5.80 -6.42 1.11
CA HIS A 63 -6.39 -5.07 1.12
C HIS A 63 -6.60 -4.49 2.54
N SER A 64 -5.94 -5.07 3.56
CA SER A 64 -5.99 -4.52 4.93
C SER A 64 -4.93 -3.43 5.13
N GLY A 65 -5.30 -2.32 5.78
CA GLY A 65 -4.37 -1.23 6.14
C GLY A 65 -3.89 -0.44 4.91
N THR A 66 -2.78 0.29 5.05
CA THR A 66 -2.11 0.92 3.89
C THR A 66 -1.58 -0.18 2.96
N HIS A 67 -1.93 -0.19 1.69
CA HIS A 67 -1.59 -1.30 0.79
C HIS A 67 -1.37 -0.83 -0.65
N ILE A 68 -0.93 -1.77 -1.50
CA ILE A 68 -0.78 -1.59 -2.94
C ILE A 68 -1.66 -2.64 -3.61
N ASP A 69 -2.57 -2.19 -4.46
CA ASP A 69 -3.32 -3.08 -5.33
C ASP A 69 -2.49 -3.43 -6.56
N ALA A 70 -2.25 -4.72 -6.77
CA ALA A 70 -1.56 -5.19 -7.97
C ALA A 70 -2.43 -5.03 -9.21
N LEU A 71 -1.82 -5.07 -10.40
CA LEU A 71 -2.55 -5.02 -11.67
C LEU A 71 -3.53 -6.20 -11.85
N ALA A 72 -3.34 -7.30 -11.10
CA ALA A 72 -4.27 -8.42 -11.05
C ALA A 72 -5.52 -8.17 -10.18
N HIS A 73 -5.57 -7.09 -9.39
CA HIS A 73 -6.64 -6.85 -8.41
C HIS A 73 -8.01 -6.61 -9.05
N GLN A 74 -8.05 -5.85 -10.15
CA GLN A 74 -9.29 -5.47 -10.83
C GLN A 74 -9.26 -5.88 -12.30
N ALA A 75 -10.40 -6.38 -12.77
CA ALA A 75 -10.67 -6.66 -14.17
C ALA A 75 -12.00 -6.01 -14.58
N GLU A 76 -12.09 -5.67 -15.85
CA GLU A 76 -13.35 -5.28 -16.49
C GLU A 76 -13.74 -6.36 -17.49
N ASN A 77 -14.96 -6.88 -17.43
CA ASN A 77 -15.45 -7.93 -18.34
C ASN A 77 -14.54 -9.18 -18.41
N MET A 78 -14.00 -9.62 -17.26
CA MET A 78 -13.04 -10.72 -17.17
C MET A 78 -11.71 -10.46 -17.90
N ILE A 79 -11.38 -9.19 -18.17
CA ILE A 79 -10.14 -8.79 -18.83
C ILE A 79 -9.32 -7.91 -17.87
N LEU A 80 -8.11 -8.37 -17.56
CA LEU A 80 -7.11 -7.62 -16.80
C LEU A 80 -6.40 -6.60 -17.69
N HIS A 81 -5.62 -5.73 -17.06
CA HIS A 81 -4.69 -4.82 -17.73
C HIS A 81 -3.90 -5.53 -18.85
N GLY A 82 -3.74 -4.86 -19.99
CA GLY A 82 -3.02 -5.42 -21.15
C GLY A 82 -3.81 -6.44 -21.98
N GLY A 83 -5.11 -6.61 -21.73
CA GLY A 83 -5.98 -7.46 -22.54
C GLY A 83 -5.95 -8.95 -22.14
N VAL A 84 -5.48 -9.26 -20.93
CA VAL A 84 -5.38 -10.65 -20.46
C VAL A 84 -6.73 -11.15 -19.96
N HIS A 85 -7.31 -12.14 -20.65
CA HIS A 85 -8.54 -12.77 -20.21
C HIS A 85 -8.31 -13.63 -18.96
N ILE A 86 -9.17 -13.52 -17.97
CA ILE A 86 -9.12 -14.32 -16.75
C ILE A 86 -9.64 -15.73 -17.03
N ASP A 87 -8.78 -16.72 -16.85
CA ASP A 87 -9.11 -18.13 -16.86
C ASP A 87 -8.39 -18.86 -15.71
N SER A 88 -8.55 -20.19 -15.65
CA SER A 88 -7.90 -21.03 -14.63
C SER A 88 -6.37 -21.11 -14.75
N GLY A 89 -5.80 -20.70 -15.89
CA GLY A 89 -4.37 -20.54 -16.08
C GLY A 89 -3.84 -19.24 -15.47
N VAL A 90 -4.64 -18.17 -15.51
CA VAL A 90 -4.29 -16.84 -14.96
C VAL A 90 -4.54 -16.75 -13.46
N GLN A 91 -5.74 -17.13 -13.00
CA GLN A 91 -6.15 -17.10 -11.60
C GLN A 91 -6.17 -18.53 -11.03
N THR A 92 -5.44 -18.75 -9.94
CA THR A 92 -5.34 -20.06 -9.27
C THR A 92 -5.73 -19.97 -7.80
N SER A 93 -5.82 -21.12 -7.13
CA SER A 93 -6.10 -21.18 -5.68
C SER A 93 -5.00 -20.60 -4.80
N VAL A 94 -3.80 -20.34 -5.35
CA VAL A 94 -2.64 -19.82 -4.62
C VAL A 94 -2.18 -18.45 -5.13
N GLY A 95 -2.98 -17.80 -5.98
CA GLY A 95 -2.69 -16.46 -6.52
C GLY A 95 -2.77 -16.39 -8.04
N PHE A 96 -2.27 -15.27 -8.58
CA PHE A 96 -2.26 -14.96 -10.01
C PHE A 96 -0.90 -15.28 -10.64
N ARG A 97 -0.89 -15.80 -11.87
CA ARG A 97 0.36 -16.13 -12.59
C ARG A 97 0.97 -14.95 -13.35
N VAL A 98 0.17 -13.91 -13.57
CA VAL A 98 0.59 -12.67 -14.22
C VAL A 98 0.02 -11.51 -13.41
N HIS A 99 0.69 -10.36 -13.46
CA HIS A 99 0.22 -9.13 -12.80
C HIS A 99 0.07 -9.22 -11.27
N GLY A 100 0.58 -10.29 -10.65
CA GLY A 100 0.68 -10.44 -9.20
C GLY A 100 1.66 -9.42 -8.60
N ILE A 101 1.45 -9.07 -7.33
CA ILE A 101 2.28 -8.07 -6.63
C ILE A 101 3.76 -8.47 -6.54
N ASP A 102 4.04 -9.77 -6.58
CA ASP A 102 5.37 -10.36 -6.61
C ASP A 102 6.18 -9.96 -7.87
N THR A 103 5.50 -9.46 -8.91
CA THR A 103 6.14 -8.94 -10.13
C THR A 103 6.57 -7.47 -10.01
N LEU A 104 6.13 -6.75 -8.96
CA LEU A 104 6.43 -5.34 -8.75
C LEU A 104 7.88 -5.17 -8.26
N ALA A 105 8.67 -4.38 -8.98
CA ALA A 105 9.99 -3.98 -8.51
C ALA A 105 9.87 -3.04 -7.29
N PRO A 106 10.86 -3.03 -6.36
CA PRO A 106 10.85 -2.09 -5.24
C PRO A 106 10.66 -0.64 -5.71
N LEU A 107 9.70 0.06 -5.10
CA LEU A 107 9.39 1.43 -5.45
C LEU A 107 10.33 2.40 -4.72
N VAL A 108 11.32 2.90 -5.45
CA VAL A 108 12.18 4.01 -5.01
C VAL A 108 12.10 5.09 -6.08
N CYS A 109 11.16 6.00 -5.91
CA CYS A 109 10.80 7.01 -6.90
C CYS A 109 10.46 8.34 -6.23
N ARG A 110 10.23 9.38 -7.04
CA ARG A 110 9.75 10.67 -6.54
C ARG A 110 8.26 10.56 -6.21
N GLY A 111 7.90 10.98 -5.00
CA GLY A 111 6.50 11.18 -4.60
C GLY A 111 6.08 12.64 -4.76
N VAL A 112 4.86 12.89 -5.21
CA VAL A 112 4.26 14.23 -5.34
C VAL A 112 2.94 14.24 -4.59
N LEU A 113 2.87 14.98 -3.47
CA LEU A 113 1.62 15.14 -2.73
C LEU A 113 0.80 16.31 -3.30
N LEU A 114 -0.40 16.02 -3.80
CA LEU A 114 -1.38 17.04 -4.17
C LEU A 114 -2.40 17.23 -3.05
N ASP A 115 -2.29 18.33 -2.30
CA ASP A 115 -3.27 18.68 -1.26
C ASP A 115 -4.53 19.34 -1.88
N VAL A 116 -5.39 18.50 -2.46
CA VAL A 116 -6.69 18.94 -3.04
C VAL A 116 -7.59 19.56 -1.96
N ALA A 117 -7.54 18.99 -0.76
CA ALA A 117 -8.33 19.40 0.40
C ALA A 117 -7.86 20.72 1.01
N ARG A 118 -6.61 21.14 0.76
CA ARG A 118 -5.97 22.34 1.33
C ARG A 118 -6.06 22.37 2.85
N GLY A 119 -5.83 21.21 3.47
CA GLY A 119 -5.95 21.02 4.91
C GLY A 119 -7.38 21.08 5.47
N GLN A 120 -8.42 20.97 4.63
CA GLN A 120 -9.82 20.97 5.05
C GLN A 120 -10.47 19.59 4.91
N LEU A 121 -11.59 19.36 5.60
CA LEU A 121 -12.39 18.16 5.39
C LEU A 121 -13.28 18.33 4.15
N LEU A 122 -13.16 17.43 3.18
CA LEU A 122 -14.07 17.37 2.04
C LEU A 122 -15.40 16.70 2.45
N PRO A 123 -16.55 17.10 1.86
CA PRO A 123 -17.82 16.42 2.08
C PRO A 123 -17.73 14.92 1.72
N PRO A 124 -18.52 14.06 2.38
CA PRO A 124 -18.74 12.70 1.90
C PRO A 124 -19.17 12.72 0.43
N ASP A 125 -18.70 11.75 -0.35
CA ASP A 125 -19.00 11.59 -1.78
C ASP A 125 -18.51 12.70 -2.72
N HIS A 126 -17.66 13.62 -2.23
CA HIS A 126 -17.00 14.61 -3.10
C HIS A 126 -16.06 13.91 -4.09
N ALA A 127 -16.43 13.90 -5.37
CA ALA A 127 -15.59 13.36 -6.43
C ALA A 127 -14.46 14.35 -6.76
N ILE A 128 -13.21 13.95 -6.48
CA ILE A 128 -12.03 14.74 -6.85
C ILE A 128 -11.94 14.81 -8.38
N THR A 129 -11.97 16.02 -8.92
CA THR A 129 -11.95 16.27 -10.36
C THR A 129 -10.54 16.47 -10.89
N ARG A 130 -10.36 16.28 -12.20
CA ARG A 130 -9.13 16.64 -12.91
C ARG A 130 -8.73 18.10 -12.66
N GLN A 131 -9.69 19.02 -12.69
CA GLN A 131 -9.44 20.45 -12.52
C GLN A 131 -8.90 20.76 -11.12
N GLU A 132 -9.40 20.10 -10.08
CA GLU A 132 -8.88 20.26 -8.72
C GLU A 132 -7.45 19.74 -8.57
N LEU A 133 -7.12 18.62 -9.20
CA LEU A 133 -5.75 18.09 -9.22
C LEU A 133 -4.78 19.06 -9.92
N GLU A 134 -5.17 19.59 -11.08
CA GLU A 134 -4.38 20.58 -11.82
C GLU A 134 -4.21 21.88 -11.02
N GLN A 135 -5.25 22.32 -10.30
CA GLN A 135 -5.17 23.48 -9.42
C GLN A 135 -4.26 23.25 -8.21
N ALA A 136 -4.36 22.08 -7.56
CA ALA A 136 -3.50 21.72 -6.42
C ALA A 136 -2.02 21.71 -6.85
N ALA A 137 -1.72 21.15 -8.02
CA ALA A 137 -0.36 21.17 -8.58
C ALA A 137 0.11 22.61 -8.88
N SER A 138 -0.72 23.42 -9.53
CA SER A 138 -0.37 24.79 -9.93
C SER A 138 -0.09 25.72 -8.74
N LEU A 139 -0.88 25.62 -7.68
CA LEU A 139 -0.74 26.47 -6.49
C LEU A 139 0.57 26.25 -5.74
N GLU A 140 1.02 25.00 -5.70
CA GLU A 140 2.27 24.61 -5.06
C GLU A 140 3.47 24.64 -6.04
N GLY A 141 3.24 25.09 -7.29
CA GLY A 141 4.28 25.12 -8.33
C GLY A 141 4.85 23.74 -8.67
N LEU A 142 4.04 22.69 -8.51
CA LEU A 142 4.44 21.30 -8.70
C LEU A 142 4.33 20.90 -10.17
N GLU A 143 5.37 20.24 -10.67
CA GLU A 143 5.37 19.58 -11.97
C GLU A 143 5.32 18.06 -11.75
N ILE A 144 4.29 17.42 -12.30
CA ILE A 144 4.17 15.96 -12.37
C ILE A 144 4.93 15.48 -13.60
N ARG A 145 5.74 14.44 -13.43
CA ARG A 145 6.62 13.87 -14.45
C ARG A 145 6.39 12.36 -14.54
N ALA A 146 6.80 11.79 -15.68
CA ALA A 146 6.77 10.35 -15.85
C ALA A 146 7.63 9.65 -14.77
N GLY A 147 7.05 8.64 -14.11
CA GLY A 147 7.69 7.89 -13.02
C GLY A 147 7.44 8.43 -11.62
N ASP A 148 6.66 9.51 -11.47
CA ASP A 148 6.20 9.94 -10.15
C ASP A 148 5.11 9.02 -9.60
N VAL A 149 5.08 8.91 -8.27
CA VAL A 149 3.90 8.47 -7.53
C VAL A 149 3.16 9.72 -7.06
N VAL A 150 1.90 9.86 -7.46
CA VAL A 150 1.01 10.99 -7.15
C VAL A 150 -0.10 10.51 -6.23
#